data_AF-A0A9E5KXM2-F1
#
_entry.id   AF-A0A9E5KXM2-F1
#
_cell.length_a   1.000
_cell.length_b   1.000
_cell.length_c   1.000
_cell.angle_alpha   90.00
_cell.angle_beta   90.00
_cell.angle_gamma   90.00
#
_symmetry.space_group_name_H-M   'P 1'
#
loop_
_entity.id
_entity.type
_entity.pdbx_description
1 polymer ?
#
loop_
_entity_poly.entity_id
_entity_poly.type
_entity_poly.pdbx_seq_one_letter_code
_entity_poly.pdbx_strand_id
1 'polypeptide(L)'
;MQIPKWLYSHGSAVLMQIPLPKEKQQFGGYLVRLATMSDFPAMAQCRMMKDPNIGIELFKKRILQGMLSHVLCDEAGTVLGFAWVSLTENLLEDTDRYVINLGAASIYLFDTYLHPSSRAKGLYQLLVGSIQHYWKARRRTNT
;
A
#
# COMPACT_ATOMS: atom_id res chain seq x y z
N MET A 1 4.24 -38.99 20.62
CA MET A 1 3.44 -37.81 21.03
C MET A 1 2.89 -37.17 19.76
N GLN A 2 1.62 -37.42 19.41
CA GLN A 2 0.99 -36.88 18.20
C GLN A 2 0.42 -35.50 18.50
N ILE A 3 0.94 -34.47 17.84
CA ILE A 3 0.39 -33.11 17.90
C ILE A 3 -0.95 -33.13 17.14
N PRO A 4 -2.07 -32.72 17.76
CA PRO A 4 -3.36 -32.84 17.14
C PRO A 4 -3.54 -31.82 15.99
N LYS A 5 -4.04 -32.31 14.85
CA LYS A 5 -4.11 -31.59 13.56
C LYS A 5 -4.97 -30.31 13.55
N TRP A 6 -5.76 -30.05 14.59
CA TRP A 6 -6.59 -28.85 14.70
C TRP A 6 -5.78 -27.58 15.01
N LEU A 7 -4.55 -27.71 15.53
CA LEU A 7 -3.67 -26.56 15.77
C LEU A 7 -3.27 -25.81 14.48
N TYR A 8 -3.40 -26.46 13.32
CA TYR A 8 -3.12 -25.89 12.00
C TYR A 8 -4.40 -25.52 11.22
N SER A 9 -5.59 -25.60 11.83
CA SER A 9 -6.86 -25.39 11.12
C SER A 9 -7.35 -23.93 11.06
N HIS A 10 -6.57 -22.95 11.53
CA HIS A 10 -6.97 -21.53 11.46
C HIS A 10 -6.58 -20.82 10.15
N GLY A 11 -6.28 -21.58 9.08
CA GLY A 11 -5.77 -21.03 7.82
C GLY A 11 -6.80 -20.80 6.70
N SER A 12 -8.11 -20.98 6.91
CA SER A 12 -9.05 -21.12 5.77
C SER A 12 -10.42 -20.47 5.87
N ALA A 13 -10.64 -19.51 6.77
CA ALA A 13 -11.81 -18.61 6.73
C ALA A 13 -11.44 -17.36 7.54
N VAL A 14 -11.29 -16.14 7.03
CA VAL A 14 -12.00 -15.44 5.96
C VAL A 14 -11.00 -14.44 5.37
N LEU A 15 -10.23 -14.81 4.35
CA LEU A 15 -9.73 -13.80 3.44
C LEU A 15 -10.96 -13.32 2.70
N MET A 16 -11.56 -12.21 3.14
CA MET A 16 -12.55 -11.52 2.31
C MET A 16 -11.90 -11.36 0.94
N GLN A 17 -12.41 -12.08 -0.06
CA GLN A 17 -12.10 -11.79 -1.45
C GLN A 17 -12.74 -10.44 -1.71
N ILE A 18 -12.01 -9.37 -1.41
CA ILE A 18 -12.38 -8.03 -1.81
C ILE A 18 -12.36 -8.09 -3.34
N PRO A 19 -13.51 -7.93 -4.02
CA PRO A 19 -13.53 -7.98 -5.47
C PRO A 19 -12.57 -6.91 -5.97
N LEU A 20 -11.51 -7.35 -6.65
CA LEU A 20 -10.57 -6.46 -7.32
C LEU A 20 -11.38 -5.70 -8.36
N PRO A 21 -11.52 -4.38 -8.24
CA PRO A 21 -12.46 -3.72 -9.12
C PRO A 21 -11.85 -3.60 -10.51
N LYS A 22 -12.70 -3.79 -11.51
CA LYS A 22 -12.31 -3.90 -12.91
C LYS A 22 -11.68 -2.59 -13.40
N GLU A 23 -10.82 -2.76 -14.40
CA GLU A 23 -9.91 -1.78 -14.99
C GLU A 23 -10.55 -0.39 -15.19
N LYS A 24 -9.81 0.65 -14.75
CA LYS A 24 -10.21 2.06 -14.57
C LYS A 24 -11.12 2.31 -13.36
N GLN A 25 -10.57 2.23 -12.15
CA GLN A 25 -11.26 2.67 -10.94
C GLN A 25 -11.22 4.19 -10.75
N GLN A 26 -11.99 4.93 -11.54
CA GLN A 26 -12.61 6.14 -11.02
C GLN A 26 -13.79 5.67 -10.15
N PHE A 27 -13.52 5.41 -8.88
CA PHE A 27 -14.61 5.20 -7.91
C PHE A 27 -15.14 6.59 -7.58
N GLY A 28 -16.30 6.97 -8.14
CA GLY A 28 -17.05 8.17 -7.77
C GLY A 28 -16.18 9.37 -7.40
N GLY A 29 -15.49 9.95 -8.39
CA GLY A 29 -14.71 11.17 -8.18
C GLY A 29 -13.35 11.02 -7.49
N TYR A 30 -12.95 9.81 -7.10
CA TYR A 30 -11.66 9.57 -6.46
C TYR A 30 -10.63 9.01 -7.43
N LEU A 31 -9.37 9.42 -7.26
CA LEU A 31 -8.23 8.99 -8.06
C LEU A 31 -7.10 8.51 -7.15
N VAL A 32 -6.52 7.35 -7.47
CA VAL A 32 -5.26 6.89 -6.85
C VAL A 32 -4.15 6.98 -7.88
N ARG A 33 -3.04 7.63 -7.53
CA ARG A 33 -1.87 7.78 -8.40
C ARG A 33 -0.56 7.71 -7.61
N LEU A 34 0.55 7.51 -8.31
CA LEU A 34 1.87 7.71 -7.71
C LEU A 34 2.03 9.15 -7.23
N ALA A 35 2.61 9.29 -6.05
CA ALA A 35 2.98 10.58 -5.49
C ALA A 35 4.22 11.13 -6.19
N THR A 36 4.26 12.44 -6.38
CA THR A 36 5.45 13.19 -6.78
C THR A 36 5.92 14.06 -5.61
N MET A 37 7.10 14.66 -5.73
CA MET A 37 7.62 15.54 -4.68
C MET A 37 6.73 16.76 -4.43
N SER A 38 5.95 17.20 -5.43
CA SER A 38 4.99 18.30 -5.27
C SER A 38 3.81 17.94 -4.37
N ASP A 39 3.54 16.65 -4.14
CA ASP A 39 2.46 16.19 -3.27
C ASP A 39 2.83 16.22 -1.78
N PHE A 40 4.12 16.31 -1.44
CA PHE A 40 4.58 16.15 -0.05
C PHE A 40 4.00 17.18 0.93
N PRO A 41 3.87 18.47 0.58
CA PRO A 41 3.18 19.42 1.45
C PRO A 41 1.74 19.01 1.72
N ALA A 42 1.00 18.60 0.69
CA ALA A 42 -0.38 18.14 0.81
C ALA A 42 -0.49 16.84 1.61
N MET A 43 0.46 15.92 1.47
CA MET A 43 0.52 14.70 2.28
C MET A 43 0.78 15.00 3.77
N ALA A 44 1.68 15.94 4.07
CA ALA A 44 1.98 16.34 5.45
C ALA A 44 0.76 17.01 6.10
N GLN A 45 0.06 17.88 5.36
CA GLN A 45 -1.20 18.48 5.77
C GLN A 45 -2.30 17.42 5.96
N CYS A 46 -2.46 16.51 5.01
CA CYS A 46 -3.40 15.39 5.10
C CYS A 46 -3.16 14.57 6.37
N ARG A 47 -1.90 14.33 6.76
CA ARG A 47 -1.56 13.60 7.99
C ARG A 47 -1.76 14.40 9.27
N MET A 48 -2.07 15.69 9.16
CA MET A 48 -2.18 16.62 10.28
C MET A 48 -0.88 16.65 11.11
N MET A 49 0.26 16.67 10.43
CA MET A 49 1.56 16.74 11.10
C MET A 49 1.70 18.08 11.83
N LYS A 50 2.16 18.04 13.09
CA LYS A 50 2.39 19.24 13.91
C LYS A 50 3.38 20.20 13.24
N ASP A 51 4.42 19.65 12.63
CA ASP A 51 5.37 20.38 11.78
C ASP A 51 5.38 19.75 10.38
N PRO A 52 4.77 20.42 9.38
CA PRO A 52 4.75 19.93 8.01
C PRO A 52 6.14 19.79 7.38
N ASN A 53 7.13 20.61 7.77
CA ASN A 53 8.46 20.59 7.16
C ASN A 53 9.20 19.31 7.53
N ILE A 54 9.11 18.88 8.80
CA ILE A 54 9.67 17.59 9.26
C ILE A 54 9.03 16.43 8.47
N GLY A 55 7.73 16.51 8.21
CA GLY A 55 7.02 15.53 7.38
C GLY A 55 7.55 15.45 5.96
N ILE A 56 7.73 16.60 5.31
CA ILE A 56 8.26 16.71 3.95
C ILE A 56 9.67 16.11 3.87
N GLU A 57 10.55 16.43 4.82
CA GLU A 57 11.91 15.88 4.85
C GLU A 57 11.92 14.36 5.06
N LEU A 58 11.04 13.84 5.92
CA LEU A 58 10.85 12.40 6.07
C LEU A 58 10.43 11.73 4.75
N PHE A 59 9.50 12.34 4.02
CA PHE A 59 9.01 11.80 2.75
C PHE A 59 10.10 11.83 1.66
N LYS A 60 10.88 12.91 1.59
CA LYS A 60 12.06 12.99 0.69
C LYS A 60 13.06 11.88 0.99
N LYS A 61 13.38 11.65 2.27
CA LYS A 61 14.30 10.59 2.68
C LYS A 61 13.84 9.21 2.22
N ARG A 62 12.53 8.92 2.27
CA ARG A 62 11.98 7.63 1.83
C ARG A 62 12.10 7.41 0.33
N ILE A 63 11.87 8.45 -0.50
CA ILE A 63 12.12 8.36 -1.94
C ILE A 63 13.60 8.06 -2.21
N LEU A 64 14.51 8.73 -1.51
CA LEU A 64 15.95 8.48 -1.64
C LEU A 64 16.33 7.03 -1.24
N GLN A 65 15.55 6.39 -0.38
CA GLN A 65 15.70 4.98 0.00
C GLN A 65 15.02 4.00 -0.96
N GLY A 66 14.52 4.46 -2.11
CA GLY A 66 13.85 3.62 -3.11
C GLY A 66 12.40 3.26 -2.79
N MET A 67 11.81 3.89 -1.77
CA MET A 67 10.40 3.70 -1.44
C MET A 67 9.53 4.56 -2.36
N LEU A 68 8.30 4.13 -2.59
CA LEU A 68 7.32 4.83 -3.42
C LEU A 68 6.08 5.13 -2.60
N SER A 69 5.35 6.19 -2.96
CA SER A 69 4.09 6.53 -2.31
C SER A 69 2.98 6.59 -3.35
N HIS A 70 1.78 6.16 -2.96
CA HIS A 70 0.56 6.37 -3.72
C HIS A 70 -0.35 7.31 -2.94
N VAL A 71 -0.88 8.33 -3.61
CA VAL A 71 -1.84 9.29 -3.03
C VAL A 71 -3.24 8.99 -3.55
N LEU A 72 -4.21 9.15 -2.66
CA LEU A 72 -5.64 9.17 -2.94
C LEU A 72 -6.10 10.64 -2.98
N CYS A 73 -6.69 11.04 -4.10
CA CYS A 73 -7.22 12.38 -4.33
C CYS A 73 -8.72 12.34 -4.60
N ASP A 74 -9.42 13.45 -4.32
CA ASP A 74 -10.76 13.72 -4.84
C ASP A 74 -10.74 14.40 -6.23
N GLU A 75 -11.91 14.77 -6.74
CA GLU A 75 -12.11 15.42 -8.04
C GLU A 75 -11.40 16.77 -8.14
N ALA A 76 -11.28 17.48 -7.02
CA ALA A 76 -10.59 18.75 -6.93
C ALA A 76 -9.06 18.59 -6.86
N GLY A 77 -8.56 17.35 -6.80
CA GLY A 77 -7.14 17.05 -6.65
C GLY A 77 -6.64 17.12 -5.21
N THR A 78 -7.53 17.27 -4.22
CA THR A 78 -7.16 17.35 -2.81
C THR A 78 -6.71 15.97 -2.32
N VAL A 79 -5.54 15.91 -1.67
CA VAL A 79 -5.01 14.66 -1.08
C VAL A 79 -5.83 14.28 0.15
N LEU A 80 -6.53 13.15 0.07
CA LEU A 80 -7.36 12.58 1.13
C LEU A 80 -6.66 11.47 1.93
N GLY A 81 -5.58 10.93 1.37
CA GLY A 81 -4.78 9.91 2.02
C GLY A 81 -3.64 9.42 1.14
N PHE A 82 -2.82 8.54 1.69
CA PHE A 82 -1.69 7.96 0.98
C PHE A 82 -1.23 6.65 1.61
N ALA A 83 -0.44 5.88 0.88
CA ALA A 83 0.24 4.69 1.37
C ALA A 83 1.65 4.63 0.80
N TRP A 84 2.60 4.25 1.65
CA TRP A 84 3.97 3.98 1.23
C TRP A 84 4.13 2.52 0.84
N VAL A 85 4.98 2.29 -0.15
CA VAL A 85 5.33 1.00 -0.71
C VAL A 85 6.85 0.89 -0.70
N SER A 86 7.36 -0.18 -0.10
CA SER A 86 8.75 -0.61 -0.29
C SER A 86 8.76 -1.78 -1.26
N LEU A 87 9.67 -1.74 -2.22
CA LEU A 87 9.99 -2.89 -3.05
C LEU A 87 11.13 -3.63 -2.36
N THR A 88 10.85 -4.82 -1.86
CA THR A 88 11.88 -5.68 -1.30
C THR A 88 12.23 -6.72 -2.34
N GLU A 89 13.50 -6.80 -2.69
CA GLU A 89 14.08 -8.04 -3.19
C GLU A 89 13.98 -9.04 -2.03
N ASN A 90 13.57 -10.29 -2.31
CA ASN A 90 13.50 -11.29 -1.25
C ASN A 90 14.90 -11.44 -0.63
N LEU A 91 15.06 -10.96 0.60
CA LEU A 91 16.17 -11.39 1.44
C LEU A 91 15.91 -12.85 1.76
N LEU A 92 16.88 -13.71 1.44
CA LEU A 92 16.86 -15.12 1.81
C LEU A 92 16.83 -15.21 3.34
N GLU A 93 15.64 -15.26 3.94
CA GLU A 93 15.50 -15.70 5.32
C GLU A 93 15.31 -17.21 5.32
N ASP A 94 16.38 -17.89 5.73
CA ASP A 94 16.34 -19.29 6.16
C ASP A 94 15.50 -19.36 7.44
N THR A 95 14.20 -19.51 7.26
CA THR A 95 13.33 -19.95 8.35
C THR A 95 13.59 -21.45 8.54
N ASP A 96 13.64 -21.95 9.79
CA ASP A 96 13.92 -23.35 10.22
C ASP A 96 13.06 -24.46 9.55
N ARG A 97 12.28 -24.12 8.53
CA ARG A 97 11.38 -24.98 7.75
C ARG A 97 11.86 -25.24 6.32
N TYR A 98 13.07 -24.82 5.90
CA TYR A 98 13.65 -25.12 4.58
C TYR A 98 12.75 -24.76 3.38
N VAL A 99 11.99 -23.65 3.44
CA VAL A 99 11.20 -23.18 2.29
C VAL A 99 11.89 -21.95 1.70
N ILE A 100 12.68 -22.17 0.64
CA ILE A 100 13.27 -21.09 -0.14
C ILE A 100 12.17 -20.47 -1.01
N ASN A 101 11.72 -19.26 -0.66
CA ASN A 101 10.78 -18.50 -1.49
C ASN A 101 11.56 -17.71 -2.56
N LEU A 102 11.74 -18.30 -3.75
CA LEU A 102 12.25 -17.63 -4.95
C LEU A 102 11.14 -16.79 -5.63
N GLY A 103 10.42 -15.97 -4.86
CA GLY A 103 9.32 -15.14 -5.36
C GLY A 103 9.79 -13.81 -5.96
N ALA A 104 9.17 -13.40 -7.06
CA ALA A 104 9.40 -12.09 -7.69
C ALA A 104 9.08 -10.93 -6.73
N ALA A 105 10.01 -9.96 -6.62
CA ALA A 105 9.96 -8.68 -5.90
C ALA A 105 8.69 -8.43 -5.06
N SER A 106 8.75 -8.64 -3.75
CA SER A 106 7.64 -8.45 -2.83
C SER A 106 7.37 -6.95 -2.59
N ILE A 107 6.09 -6.58 -2.53
CA ILE A 107 5.66 -5.21 -2.20
C ILE A 107 5.21 -5.17 -0.75
N TYR A 108 5.85 -4.33 0.05
CA TYR A 108 5.48 -4.08 1.44
C TYR A 108 4.77 -2.73 1.56
N LEU A 109 3.52 -2.75 2.00
CA LEU A 109 2.73 -1.56 2.28
C LEU A 109 2.95 -1.10 3.72
N PHE A 110 3.27 0.17 3.91
CA PHE A 110 3.46 0.75 5.25
C PHE A 110 3.01 2.19 5.30
N ASP A 111 2.91 2.71 6.53
CA ASP A 111 2.56 4.10 6.83
C ASP A 111 1.36 4.63 6.00
N THR A 112 0.32 3.80 5.93
CA THR A 112 -0.92 4.12 5.23
C THR A 112 -1.78 5.02 6.09
N TYR A 113 -2.25 6.12 5.52
CA TYR A 113 -3.00 7.13 6.23
C TYR A 113 -4.18 7.63 5.40
N LEU A 114 -5.32 7.80 6.04
CA LEU A 114 -6.47 8.54 5.51
C LEU A 114 -6.81 9.68 6.47
N HIS A 115 -7.05 10.86 5.90
CA HIS A 115 -7.56 12.01 6.64
C HIS A 115 -8.83 11.61 7.42
N PRO A 116 -9.02 12.04 8.69
CA PRO A 116 -10.15 11.62 9.50
C PRO A 116 -11.52 11.80 8.83
N SER A 117 -11.72 12.91 8.11
CA SER A 117 -12.97 13.19 7.37
C SER A 117 -13.21 12.27 6.15
N SER A 118 -12.21 11.50 5.75
CA SER A 118 -12.24 10.59 4.60
C SER A 118 -12.38 9.11 5.01
N ARG A 119 -12.43 8.83 6.32
CA ARG A 119 -12.59 7.47 6.86
C ARG A 119 -14.05 6.99 6.74
N ALA A 120 -14.25 5.67 6.87
CA ALA A 120 -15.55 5.00 6.76
C ALA A 120 -16.27 5.15 5.40
N LYS A 121 -15.60 5.67 4.36
CA LYS A 121 -16.13 5.86 2.99
C LYS A 121 -15.69 4.78 2.00
N GLY A 122 -15.12 3.66 2.47
CA GLY A 122 -14.53 2.64 1.59
C GLY A 122 -13.21 3.05 0.90
N LEU A 123 -12.71 4.25 1.18
CA LEU A 123 -11.55 4.84 0.52
C LEU A 123 -10.23 4.12 0.82
N TYR A 124 -10.15 3.42 1.95
CA TYR A 124 -8.98 2.61 2.29
C TYR A 124 -8.85 1.41 1.35
N GLN A 125 -9.98 0.72 1.12
CA GLN A 125 -10.06 -0.40 0.20
C GLN A 125 -9.78 0.04 -1.23
N LEU A 126 -10.27 1.22 -1.64
CA LEU A 126 -9.94 1.81 -2.94
C LEU A 126 -8.44 2.06 -3.08
N LEU A 127 -7.80 2.70 -2.08
CA LEU A 127 -6.37 2.98 -2.08
C LEU A 127 -5.54 1.70 -2.18
N VAL A 128 -5.76 0.74 -1.27
CA VAL A 128 -5.00 -0.52 -1.24
C VAL A 128 -5.27 -1.36 -2.48
N GLY A 129 -6.53 -1.48 -2.92
CA GLY A 129 -6.91 -2.23 -4.11
C GLY A 129 -6.26 -1.67 -5.38
N SER A 130 -6.23 -0.34 -5.52
CA SER A 130 -5.58 0.34 -6.65
C SER A 130 -4.07 0.09 -6.66
N ILE A 131 -3.42 0.13 -5.51
CA ILE A 131 -1.98 -0.17 -5.40
C ILE A 131 -1.69 -1.62 -5.78
N GLN A 132 -2.49 -2.57 -5.26
CA GLN A 132 -2.36 -3.98 -5.62
C GLN A 132 -2.54 -4.21 -7.12
N HIS A 133 -3.53 -3.57 -7.73
CA HIS A 133 -3.76 -3.66 -9.17
C HIS A 133 -2.57 -3.09 -9.97
N TYR A 134 -2.10 -1.88 -9.61
CA TYR A 134 -0.96 -1.22 -10.24
C TYR A 134 0.29 -2.11 -10.27
N TRP A 135 0.66 -2.69 -9.14
CA TRP A 135 1.84 -3.55 -9.05
C TRP A 135 1.66 -4.92 -9.69
N LYS A 136 0.45 -5.49 -9.68
CA LYS A 136 0.14 -6.71 -10.42
C LYS A 136 0.30 -6.51 -11.93
N ALA A 137 -0.17 -5.38 -12.46
CA ALA A 137 -0.02 -5.04 -13.88
C ALA A 137 1.45 -4.89 -14.27
N ARG A 138 2.24 -4.17 -13.47
CA ARG A 138 3.69 -3.99 -13.70
C ARG A 138 4.51 -5.27 -13.65
N ARG A 139 4.10 -6.27 -12.86
CA ARG A 139 4.77 -7.58 -12.85
C ARG A 139 4.59 -8.34 -14.17
N ARG A 140 3.46 -8.16 -14.86
CA ARG A 140 3.17 -8.84 -16.13
C ARG A 140 3.90 -8.24 -17.32
N THR A 141 4.35 -6.99 -17.24
CA THR A 141 5.07 -6.31 -18.33
C THR A 141 6.58 -6.57 -18.34
N ASN A 142 7.13 -7.12 -17.26
CA ASN A 142 8.56 -7.41 -17.11
C ASN A 142 8.90 -8.91 -17.30
N THR A 143 7.92 -9.70 -17.77
CA THR A 143 8.05 -11.10 -18.20
C THR A 143 7.73 -11.18 -19.68
#